data_AF-A0AAV5JRV7-F1
#
_entry.id   AF-A0AAV5JRV7-F1
#
_cell.length_a   1.000
_cell.length_b   1.000
_cell.length_c   1.000
_cell.angle_alpha   90.00
_cell.angle_beta   90.00
_cell.angle_gamma   90.00
#
_symmetry.space_group_name_H-M   'P 1'
#
loop_
_entity.id
_entity.type
_entity.pdbx_description
1 polymer ?
#
loop_
_entity_poly.entity_id
_entity_poly.type
_entity_poly.pdbx_seq_one_letter_code
_entity_poly.pdbx_strand_id
1 'polypeptide(L)'
;MGGDEEQLTEQETALYDRQIRVWGADAQRRLSKSHFLVHGMKGIVAEFCKNIVLAGVGSVTLVDDRMVTEEALSANFLIPPEENAGRGKTLAELCCDSLKEFNPMVLVSVEKGDVSTFGGEFFEKFDAIILSSCSLVKKKLINQKCRKLSKRIAFYTVDCRDSTGEIFVDLQNYKYSKVTLLPVKVNCSQ
;
A
#
# COMPACT_ATOMS: atom_id res chain seq x y z
N MET A 1 10.87 -20.97 21.41
CA MET A 1 10.59 -19.81 22.28
C MET A 1 9.48 -19.04 21.61
N GLY A 2 8.25 -19.18 22.14
CA GLY A 2 7.08 -18.51 21.60
C GLY A 2 7.21 -17.02 21.85
N GLY A 3 7.27 -16.23 20.79
CA GLY A 3 7.00 -14.80 20.90
C GLY A 3 5.52 -14.66 21.17
N ASP A 4 5.15 -13.85 22.16
CA ASP A 4 3.77 -13.44 22.39
C ASP A 4 3.24 -12.86 21.07
N GLU A 5 2.48 -13.67 20.33
CA GLU A 5 1.78 -13.21 19.15
C GLU A 5 0.70 -12.25 19.63
N GLU A 6 1.06 -10.98 19.68
CA GLU A 6 0.19 -9.86 20.02
C GLU A 6 -1.11 -9.97 19.21
N GLN A 7 -2.20 -10.24 19.92
CA GLN A 7 -3.50 -10.53 19.33
C GLN A 7 -4.13 -9.25 18.81
N LEU A 8 -4.95 -9.37 17.76
CA LEU A 8 -5.78 -8.26 17.31
C LEU A 8 -6.71 -7.84 18.46
N THR A 9 -6.86 -6.54 18.65
CA THR A 9 -7.81 -6.00 19.63
C THR A 9 -9.25 -6.41 19.27
N GLU A 10 -10.16 -6.34 20.23
CA GLU A 10 -11.58 -6.61 19.98
C GLU A 10 -12.16 -5.65 18.93
N GLN A 11 -11.74 -4.38 18.97
CA GLN A 11 -12.12 -3.37 18.00
C GLN A 11 -11.65 -3.72 16.58
N GLU A 12 -10.39 -4.13 16.41
CA GLU A 12 -9.85 -4.56 15.12
C GLU A 12 -10.54 -5.84 14.62
N THR A 13 -10.80 -6.78 15.53
CA THR A 13 -11.48 -8.04 15.19
C THR A 13 -12.89 -7.78 14.69
N ALA A 14 -13.63 -6.86 15.34
CA ALA A 14 -14.96 -6.46 14.90
C ALA A 14 -14.93 -5.70 13.56
N LEU A 15 -13.98 -4.78 13.39
CA LEU A 15 -13.83 -3.99 12.16
C LEU A 15 -13.48 -4.86 10.95
N TYR A 16 -12.58 -5.83 11.13
CA TYR A 16 -12.04 -6.68 10.06
C TYR A 16 -12.70 -8.06 9.98
N ASP A 17 -13.79 -8.35 10.71
CA ASP A 17 -14.43 -9.67 10.78
C ASP A 17 -14.64 -10.30 9.39
N ARG A 18 -15.21 -9.54 8.45
CA ARG A 18 -15.46 -10.04 7.08
C ARG A 18 -14.18 -10.38 6.33
N GLN A 19 -13.11 -9.62 6.55
CA GLN A 19 -11.81 -9.82 5.90
C GLN A 19 -11.09 -11.03 6.53
N ILE A 20 -11.15 -11.15 7.85
CA ILE A 20 -10.63 -12.28 8.63
C ILE A 20 -11.29 -13.59 8.18
N ARG A 21 -12.58 -13.60 7.86
CA ARG A 21 -13.25 -14.79 7.31
C ARG A 21 -12.72 -15.23 5.94
N VAL A 22 -12.12 -14.31 5.16
CA VAL A 22 -11.58 -14.61 3.84
C VAL A 22 -10.15 -15.15 3.94
N TRP A 23 -9.26 -14.45 4.65
CA TRP A 23 -7.83 -14.79 4.67
C TRP A 23 -7.29 -15.30 6.02
N GLY A 24 -8.11 -15.31 7.06
CA GLY A 24 -7.74 -15.77 8.40
C GLY A 24 -7.11 -14.70 9.29
N ALA A 25 -7.19 -14.90 10.61
CA ALA A 25 -6.70 -13.94 11.59
C ALA A 25 -5.17 -13.75 11.55
N ASP A 26 -4.41 -14.80 11.23
CA ASP A 26 -2.96 -14.71 11.06
C ASP A 26 -2.56 -13.78 9.90
N ALA A 27 -3.22 -13.91 8.75
CA ALA A 27 -2.97 -13.04 7.61
C ALA A 27 -3.31 -11.57 7.92
N GLN A 28 -4.43 -11.33 8.62
CA GLN A 28 -4.80 -9.99 9.07
C GLN A 28 -3.76 -9.39 10.03
N ARG A 29 -3.27 -10.19 10.99
CA ARG A 29 -2.23 -9.76 11.94
C ARG A 29 -0.92 -9.42 11.26
N ARG A 30 -0.52 -10.21 10.26
CA ARG A 30 0.68 -9.90 9.46
C ARG A 30 0.49 -8.62 8.64
N LEU A 31 -0.71 -8.38 8.12
CA LEU A 31 -1.03 -7.15 7.38
C LEU A 31 -1.00 -5.91 8.29
N SER A 32 -1.57 -5.99 9.50
CA SER A 32 -1.58 -4.88 10.46
C SER A 32 -0.20 -4.53 11.02
N LYS A 33 0.80 -5.40 10.81
CA LYS A 33 2.21 -5.14 11.15
C LYS A 33 3.06 -4.76 9.95
N SER A 34 2.48 -4.72 8.74
CA SER A 34 3.23 -4.41 7.53
C SER A 34 3.31 -2.91 7.28
N HIS A 35 4.47 -2.44 6.80
CA HIS A 35 4.73 -1.03 6.49
C HIS A 35 4.97 -0.83 5.00
N PHE A 36 4.19 0.04 4.36
CA PHE A 36 4.19 0.24 2.91
C PHE A 36 4.73 1.61 2.55
N LEU A 37 5.65 1.67 1.58
CA LEU A 37 6.07 2.92 0.94
C LEU A 37 5.40 3.04 -0.43
N VAL A 38 4.81 4.19 -0.71
CA VAL A 38 4.11 4.44 -1.98
C VAL A 38 4.59 5.72 -2.61
N HIS A 39 5.03 5.66 -3.87
CA HIS A 39 5.44 6.81 -4.65
C HIS A 39 4.54 7.02 -5.87
N GLY A 40 4.15 8.27 -6.10
CA GLY A 40 3.44 8.69 -7.31
C GLY A 40 1.92 8.59 -7.17
N MET A 41 1.32 9.53 -6.45
CA MET A 41 -0.11 9.62 -6.11
C MET A 41 -0.99 10.05 -7.30
N LYS A 42 -1.07 9.19 -8.32
CA LYS A 42 -2.10 9.25 -9.38
C LYS A 42 -3.35 8.43 -9.01
N GLY A 43 -4.42 8.53 -9.80
CA GLY A 43 -5.69 7.85 -9.56
C GLY A 43 -5.59 6.35 -9.26
N ILE A 44 -4.81 5.59 -10.04
CA ILE A 44 -4.62 4.14 -9.79
C ILE A 44 -3.94 3.86 -8.44
N VAL A 45 -3.02 4.73 -8.03
CA VAL A 45 -2.34 4.61 -6.74
C VAL A 45 -3.26 5.04 -5.60
N ALA A 46 -4.13 6.03 -5.82
CA ALA A 46 -5.17 6.38 -4.86
C ALA A 46 -6.11 5.20 -4.56
N GLU A 47 -6.54 4.47 -5.60
CA GLU A 47 -7.33 3.24 -5.46
C GLU A 47 -6.58 2.16 -4.68
N PHE A 48 -5.30 1.95 -5.01
CA PHE A 48 -4.44 1.03 -4.27
C PHE A 48 -4.36 1.40 -2.78
N CYS A 49 -4.05 2.67 -2.47
CA CYS A 49 -3.92 3.17 -1.11
C CYS A 49 -5.21 3.02 -0.32
N LYS A 50 -6.36 3.40 -0.89
CA LYS A 50 -7.67 3.21 -0.28
C LYS A 50 -7.91 1.75 0.08
N ASN A 51 -7.60 0.82 -0.84
CA ASN A 51 -7.81 -0.61 -0.61
C ASN A 51 -6.93 -1.14 0.54
N ILE A 52 -5.64 -0.80 0.59
CA ILE A 52 -4.75 -1.30 1.65
C ILE A 52 -5.03 -0.65 3.01
N VAL A 53 -5.46 0.61 3.04
CA VAL A 53 -5.86 1.32 4.26
C VAL A 53 -7.15 0.73 4.82
N LEU A 54 -8.16 0.48 3.97
CA LEU A 54 -9.38 -0.23 4.38
C LEU A 54 -9.11 -1.69 4.78
N ALA A 55 -8.07 -2.30 4.22
CA ALA A 55 -7.64 -3.64 4.60
C ALA A 55 -6.92 -3.69 5.97
N GLY A 56 -6.56 -2.54 6.53
CA GLY A 56 -5.90 -2.46 7.84
C GLY A 56 -4.42 -2.77 7.80
N VAL A 57 -3.69 -2.29 6.79
CA VAL A 57 -2.22 -2.30 6.78
C VAL A 57 -1.66 -1.49 7.96
N GLY A 58 -0.53 -1.89 8.54
CA GLY A 58 0.03 -1.21 9.71
C GLY A 58 0.40 0.25 9.46
N SER A 59 1.10 0.52 8.35
CA SER A 59 1.33 1.89 7.92
C SER A 59 1.50 2.06 6.41
N VAL A 60 1.24 3.28 5.96
CA VAL A 60 1.48 3.75 4.59
C VAL A 60 2.26 5.06 4.65
N THR A 61 3.45 5.11 4.05
CA THR A 61 4.23 6.32 3.85
C THR A 61 4.15 6.74 2.38
N LEU A 62 3.68 7.95 2.14
CA LEU A 62 3.53 8.52 0.79
C LEU A 62 4.72 9.41 0.44
N VAL A 63 5.20 9.31 -0.80
CA VAL A 63 6.28 10.14 -1.36
C VAL A 63 5.81 10.70 -2.70
N ASP A 64 5.42 11.96 -2.70
CA ASP A 64 5.05 12.69 -3.92
C ASP A 64 5.03 14.20 -3.67
N ASP A 65 6.18 14.83 -3.89
CA ASP A 65 6.37 16.28 -3.70
C ASP A 65 5.75 17.13 -4.82
N ARG A 66 5.12 16.51 -5.82
CA ARG A 66 4.50 17.28 -6.91
C ARG A 66 3.30 18.06 -6.37
N MET A 67 3.09 19.24 -6.95
CA MET A 67 1.91 20.04 -6.70
C MET A 67 0.69 19.47 -7.41
N VAL A 68 -0.49 19.82 -6.91
CA VAL A 68 -1.77 19.50 -7.55
C VAL A 68 -1.82 20.07 -8.97
N THR A 69 -2.36 19.28 -9.88
CA THR A 69 -2.64 19.68 -11.27
C THR A 69 -4.09 19.37 -11.59
N GLU A 70 -4.65 20.00 -12.63
CA GLU A 70 -6.02 19.73 -13.10
C GLU A 70 -6.25 18.24 -13.46
N GLU A 71 -5.25 17.59 -14.08
CA GLU A 71 -5.28 16.16 -14.36
C GLU A 71 -5.42 15.35 -13.05
N ALA A 72 -4.64 15.72 -12.03
CA ALA A 72 -4.69 15.04 -10.74
C ALA A 72 -6.05 15.24 -10.05
N LEU A 73 -6.60 16.46 -10.05
CA LEU A 73 -7.93 16.75 -9.49
C LEU A 73 -9.03 15.93 -10.16
N SER A 74 -8.95 15.76 -11.48
CA SER A 74 -9.94 15.02 -12.26
C SER A 74 -9.85 13.50 -12.07
N ALA A 75 -8.66 12.97 -11.72
CA ALA A 75 -8.39 11.54 -11.72
C ALA A 75 -8.13 10.94 -10.32
N ASN A 76 -7.94 11.75 -9.28
CA ASN A 76 -7.59 11.31 -7.93
C ASN A 76 -8.63 11.80 -6.90
N PHE A 77 -9.53 10.91 -6.50
CA PHE A 77 -10.60 11.20 -5.54
C PHE A 77 -10.12 11.51 -4.12
N LEU A 78 -8.85 11.26 -3.79
CA LEU A 78 -8.25 11.62 -2.51
C LEU A 78 -7.83 13.10 -2.46
N ILE A 79 -7.97 13.84 -3.56
CA ILE A 79 -7.70 15.27 -3.59
C ILE A 79 -9.03 16.00 -3.39
N PRO A 80 -9.21 16.77 -2.31
CA PRO A 80 -10.43 17.55 -2.09
C PRO A 80 -10.64 18.57 -3.21
N PRO A 81 -11.88 18.80 -3.66
CA PRO A 81 -12.19 19.71 -4.78
C PRO A 81 -12.09 21.21 -4.42
N GLU A 82 -11.73 21.57 -3.19
CA GLU A 82 -11.78 22.96 -2.72
C GLU A 82 -10.70 23.87 -3.36
N GLU A 83 -11.08 25.11 -3.69
CA GLU A 83 -10.20 26.16 -4.27
C GLU A 83 -8.91 26.41 -3.47
N ASN A 84 -8.90 26.12 -2.16
CA ASN A 84 -7.74 26.32 -1.29
C ASN A 84 -6.89 25.05 -1.07
N ALA A 85 -7.38 23.86 -1.44
CA ALA A 85 -6.68 22.59 -1.20
C ALA A 85 -5.31 22.54 -1.91
N GLY A 86 -5.17 23.22 -3.06
CA GLY A 86 -3.93 23.28 -3.82
C GLY A 86 -2.89 24.34 -3.36
N ARG A 87 -3.23 25.24 -2.41
CA ARG A 87 -2.30 26.31 -2.01
C ARG A 87 -1.29 25.83 -0.97
N GLY A 88 -0.20 25.22 -1.46
CA GLY A 88 1.02 24.97 -0.70
C GLY A 88 1.19 23.55 -0.15
N LYS A 89 0.24 22.65 -0.40
CA LYS A 89 0.38 21.22 -0.12
C LYS A 89 0.73 20.43 -1.37
N THR A 90 1.57 19.43 -1.18
CA THR A 90 1.93 18.42 -2.18
C THR A 90 0.81 17.39 -2.35
N LEU A 91 0.86 16.62 -3.44
CA LEU A 91 -0.07 15.50 -3.67
C LEU A 91 -0.06 14.50 -2.51
N ALA A 92 1.13 14.17 -1.99
CA ALA A 92 1.25 13.25 -0.86
C ALA A 92 0.59 13.79 0.41
N GLU A 93 0.75 15.08 0.73
CA GLU A 93 0.13 15.72 1.90
C GLU A 93 -1.39 15.68 1.81
N LEU A 94 -1.97 16.03 0.66
CA LEU A 94 -3.43 16.01 0.49
C LEU A 94 -4.00 14.59 0.58
N CYS A 95 -3.39 13.63 -0.13
CA CYS A 95 -3.85 12.25 -0.07
C CYS A 95 -3.66 11.63 1.32
N CYS A 96 -2.61 12.01 2.05
CA CYS A 96 -2.39 11.57 3.43
C CYS A 96 -3.54 11.99 4.34
N ASP A 97 -3.94 13.26 4.27
CA ASP A 97 -5.05 13.79 5.07
C ASP A 97 -6.34 13.01 4.80
N SER A 98 -6.70 12.80 3.52
CA SER A 98 -7.90 12.03 3.18
C SER A 98 -7.80 10.55 3.57
N LEU A 99 -6.66 9.88 3.38
CA LEU A 99 -6.52 8.46 3.71
C LEU A 99 -6.66 8.17 5.21
N LYS A 100 -6.29 9.11 6.09
CA LYS A 100 -6.50 8.97 7.55
C LYS A 100 -7.98 8.84 7.91
N GLU A 101 -8.87 9.45 7.14
CA GLU A 101 -10.31 9.39 7.37
C GLU A 101 -10.90 8.01 7.01
N PHE A 102 -10.28 7.28 6.09
CA PHE A 102 -10.76 5.94 5.69
C PHE A 102 -10.58 4.90 6.80
N ASN A 103 -9.49 4.99 7.55
CA ASN A 103 -9.23 4.05 8.64
C ASN A 103 -8.28 4.66 9.69
N PRO A 104 -8.80 5.16 10.83
CA PRO A 104 -8.00 5.73 11.90
C PRO A 104 -7.00 4.75 12.56
N MET A 105 -7.16 3.44 12.34
CA MET A 105 -6.25 2.42 12.86
C MET A 105 -4.96 2.30 12.04
N VAL A 106 -4.91 2.87 10.83
CA VAL A 106 -3.74 2.81 9.94
C VAL A 106 -2.92 4.09 10.08
N LEU A 107 -1.61 3.93 10.32
CA LEU A 107 -0.70 5.06 10.33
C LEU A 107 -0.40 5.51 8.89
N VAL A 108 -0.90 6.69 8.51
CA VAL A 108 -0.57 7.30 7.21
C VAL A 108 0.35 8.51 7.43
N SER A 109 1.49 8.52 6.74
CA SER A 109 2.50 9.58 6.84
C SER A 109 3.04 10.01 5.48
N VAL A 110 3.76 11.12 5.44
CA VAL A 110 4.42 11.65 4.24
C VAL A 110 5.91 11.76 4.49
N GLU A 111 6.70 11.36 3.51
CA GLU A 111 8.14 11.63 3.46
C GLU A 111 8.42 12.51 2.24
N LYS A 112 9.19 13.59 2.46
CA LYS A 112 9.53 14.57 1.41
C LYS A 112 10.83 14.19 0.72
N GLY A 113 10.93 14.52 -0.55
CA GLY A 113 12.12 14.34 -1.38
C GLY A 113 11.95 13.33 -2.51
N ASP A 114 13.02 13.15 -3.26
CA ASP A 114 13.04 12.15 -4.33
C ASP A 114 13.38 10.76 -3.76
N VAL A 115 12.46 9.80 -3.95
CA VAL A 115 12.68 8.39 -3.60
C VAL A 115 14.01 7.83 -4.13
N SER A 116 14.54 8.38 -5.23
CA SER A 116 15.83 7.97 -5.80
C SER A 116 17.04 8.33 -4.92
N THR A 117 16.95 9.35 -4.07
CA THR A 117 18.04 9.83 -3.21
C THR A 117 18.07 9.14 -1.85
N PHE A 118 16.97 8.49 -1.44
CA PHE A 118 16.90 7.79 -0.15
C PHE A 118 17.91 6.63 -0.07
N GLY A 119 18.49 6.49 1.13
CA GLY A 119 19.46 5.44 1.46
C GLY A 119 18.82 4.08 1.68
N GLY A 120 19.64 3.02 1.75
CA GLY A 120 19.17 1.66 2.02
C GLY A 120 18.41 1.54 3.34
N GLU A 121 18.93 2.17 4.39
CA GLU A 121 18.35 2.21 5.75
C GLU A 121 16.92 2.76 5.78
N PHE A 122 16.59 3.68 4.87
CA PHE A 122 15.21 4.17 4.74
C PHE A 122 14.28 3.07 4.23
N PHE A 123 14.70 2.34 3.21
CA PHE A 123 13.90 1.27 2.62
C PHE A 123 13.71 0.08 3.56
N GLU A 124 14.68 -0.22 4.44
CA GLU A 124 14.59 -1.31 5.42
C GLU A 124 13.40 -1.18 6.38
N LYS A 125 12.85 0.01 6.55
CA LYS A 125 11.65 0.27 7.36
C LYS A 125 10.39 -0.36 6.76
N PHE A 126 10.38 -0.67 5.47
CA PHE A 126 9.19 -1.10 4.73
C PHE A 126 9.23 -2.59 4.39
N ASP A 127 8.05 -3.19 4.26
CA ASP A 127 7.86 -4.58 3.82
C ASP A 127 7.46 -4.64 2.36
N ALA A 128 6.82 -3.58 1.85
CA ALA A 128 6.49 -3.41 0.45
C ALA A 128 6.76 -1.98 -0.03
N ILE A 129 7.27 -1.87 -1.26
CA ILE A 129 7.49 -0.59 -1.95
C ILE A 129 6.73 -0.61 -3.27
N ILE A 130 5.89 0.40 -3.47
CA ILE A 130 5.03 0.56 -4.65
C ILE A 130 5.45 1.83 -5.37
N LEU A 131 5.89 1.69 -6.63
CA LEU A 131 6.25 2.82 -7.48
C LEU A 131 5.29 2.99 -8.64
N SER A 132 4.79 4.20 -8.81
CA SER A 132 4.07 4.66 -10.00
C SER A 132 4.66 5.97 -10.51
N SER A 133 4.25 6.37 -11.71
CA SER A 133 4.48 7.72 -12.25
C SER A 133 5.96 8.13 -12.28
N CYS A 134 6.87 7.18 -12.51
CA CYS A 134 8.29 7.45 -12.64
C CYS A 134 8.93 6.67 -13.80
N SER A 135 10.12 7.10 -14.20
CA SER A 135 10.84 6.51 -15.31
C SER A 135 11.24 5.06 -15.02
N LEU A 136 11.37 4.25 -16.08
CA LEU A 136 11.85 2.88 -15.97
C LEU A 136 13.24 2.80 -15.30
N VAL A 137 14.09 3.80 -15.54
CA VAL A 137 15.41 3.92 -14.89
C VAL A 137 15.24 4.04 -13.38
N LYS A 138 14.32 4.90 -12.90
CA LYS A 138 14.02 5.04 -11.47
C LYS A 138 13.46 3.75 -10.88
N LYS A 139 12.48 3.12 -11.56
CA LYS A 139 11.92 1.82 -11.15
C LYS A 139 13.01 0.76 -10.95
N LYS A 140 13.91 0.61 -11.93
CA LYS A 140 15.02 -0.35 -11.88
C LYS A 140 16.01 -0.01 -10.76
N LEU A 141 16.36 1.26 -10.58
CA LEU A 141 17.28 1.70 -9.53
C LEU A 141 16.74 1.33 -8.14
N ILE A 142 15.48 1.66 -7.85
CA ILE A 142 14.88 1.36 -6.54
C ILE A 142 14.75 -0.15 -6.34
N ASN A 143 14.32 -0.91 -7.34
CA ASN A 143 14.24 -2.37 -7.22
C ASN A 143 15.63 -2.99 -6.92
N GLN A 144 16.69 -2.49 -7.57
CA GLN A 144 18.06 -2.92 -7.28
C GLN A 144 18.49 -2.57 -5.86
N LYS A 145 18.10 -1.41 -5.33
CA LYS A 145 18.33 -1.07 -3.92
C LYS A 145 17.62 -2.08 -3.00
N CYS A 146 16.35 -2.39 -3.27
CA CYS A 146 15.57 -3.37 -2.48
C CYS A 146 16.22 -4.76 -2.44
N ARG A 147 16.75 -5.23 -3.58
CA ARG A 147 17.43 -6.54 -3.70
C ARG A 147 18.78 -6.62 -2.98
N LYS A 148 19.41 -5.49 -2.68
CA LYS A 148 20.71 -5.43 -1.99
C LYS A 148 20.58 -5.44 -0.47
N LEU A 149 19.38 -5.23 0.06
CA LEU A 149 19.13 -5.21 1.49
C LEU A 149 19.05 -6.62 2.06
N SER A 150 19.45 -6.77 3.32
CA SER A 150 19.34 -8.03 4.05
C SER A 150 17.88 -8.40 4.32
N LYS A 151 17.02 -7.37 4.53
CA LYS A 151 15.58 -7.53 4.67
C LYS A 151 14.94 -7.74 3.30
N ARG A 152 14.10 -8.77 3.17
CA ARG A 152 13.30 -8.99 1.97
C ARG A 152 12.19 -7.95 1.88
N ILE A 153 12.21 -7.14 0.82
CA ILE A 153 11.17 -6.16 0.51
C ILE A 153 10.45 -6.60 -0.76
N ALA A 154 9.11 -6.62 -0.73
CA ALA A 154 8.29 -6.83 -1.92
C ALA A 154 8.25 -5.54 -2.74
N PHE A 155 8.60 -5.61 -4.01
CA PHE A 155 8.64 -4.46 -4.89
C PHE A 155 7.56 -4.55 -5.97
N TYR A 156 6.81 -3.47 -6.14
CA TYR A 156 5.74 -3.38 -7.11
C TYR A 156 5.90 -2.12 -7.95
N THR A 157 5.50 -2.21 -9.21
CA THR A 157 5.20 -1.01 -9.99
C THR A 157 3.84 -1.12 -10.62
N VAL A 158 3.10 -0.02 -10.63
CA VAL A 158 1.78 0.07 -11.25
C VAL A 158 1.69 1.35 -12.06
N ASP A 159 1.24 1.25 -13.30
CA ASP A 159 0.90 2.41 -14.12
C ASP A 159 -0.36 2.12 -14.92
N CYS A 160 -1.18 3.15 -15.11
CA CYS A 160 -2.30 3.15 -16.03
C CYS A 160 -2.04 4.24 -17.08
N ARG A 161 -2.15 3.90 -18.35
CA ARG A 161 -1.97 4.79 -19.50
C ARG A 161 -3.15 4.58 -20.44
N ASP A 162 -4.02 5.57 -20.52
CA ASP A 162 -5.26 5.54 -21.29
C ASP A 162 -6.09 4.28 -20.94
N SER A 163 -6.27 3.37 -21.89
CA SER A 163 -7.03 2.13 -21.74
C SER A 163 -6.18 0.93 -21.28
N THR A 164 -4.90 1.14 -20.97
CA THR A 164 -3.95 0.07 -20.65
C THR A 164 -3.41 0.20 -19.23
N GLY A 165 -3.25 -0.94 -18.55
CA GLY A 165 -2.64 -1.04 -17.23
C GLY A 165 -1.43 -1.96 -17.24
N GLU A 166 -0.38 -1.59 -16.52
CA GLU A 166 0.81 -2.41 -16.29
C GLU A 166 0.98 -2.61 -14.78
N ILE A 167 1.21 -3.87 -14.38
CA ILE A 167 1.67 -4.22 -13.03
C ILE A 167 2.92 -5.08 -13.17
N PHE A 168 3.97 -4.71 -12.47
CA PHE A 168 5.18 -5.51 -12.29
C PHE A 168 5.35 -5.85 -10.82
N VAL A 169 5.76 -7.07 -10.53
CA VAL A 169 5.94 -7.58 -9.17
C VAL A 169 7.27 -8.30 -9.04
N ASP A 170 8.03 -7.95 -8.01
CA ASP A 170 9.26 -8.61 -7.61
C ASP A 170 9.23 -8.94 -6.11
N LEU A 171 8.91 -10.19 -5.79
CA LEU A 171 8.84 -10.67 -4.41
C LEU A 171 10.15 -11.30 -3.93
N GLN A 172 11.16 -11.33 -4.79
CA GLN A 172 12.41 -12.07 -4.59
C GLN A 172 12.14 -13.54 -4.24
N ASN A 173 12.92 -14.12 -3.32
CA ASN A 173 12.67 -15.46 -2.78
C ASN A 173 11.50 -15.44 -1.79
N TYR A 174 10.26 -15.56 -2.29
CA TYR A 174 9.06 -15.54 -1.47
C TYR A 174 8.47 -16.93 -1.22
N LYS A 175 8.17 -17.22 0.05
CA LYS A 175 7.42 -18.40 0.48
C LYS A 175 6.03 -17.97 0.91
N TYR A 176 5.01 -18.72 0.50
CA TYR A 176 3.62 -18.46 0.83
C TYR A 176 2.87 -19.74 1.15
N SER A 177 1.82 -19.61 1.93
CA SER A 177 0.88 -20.70 2.23
C SER A 177 -0.29 -20.62 1.26
N LYS A 178 -0.64 -21.75 0.63
CA LYS A 178 -1.82 -21.87 -0.23
C LYS A 178 -2.87 -22.70 0.50
N VAL A 179 -3.96 -22.06 0.92
CA VAL A 179 -5.13 -22.78 1.43
C VAL A 179 -5.90 -23.32 0.23
N THR A 180 -6.01 -24.65 0.14
CA THR A 180 -6.87 -25.29 -0.87
C THR A 180 -8.22 -25.47 -0.22
N LEU A 181 -9.21 -24.70 -0.68
CA LEU A 181 -10.59 -24.92 -0.28
C LEU A 181 -11.03 -26.27 -0.86
N LEU A 182 -11.32 -27.24 0.02
CA LEU A 182 -11.93 -28.49 -0.41
C LEU A 182 -13.29 -28.18 -1.05
N PRO A 183 -13.64 -28.84 -2.17
CA PRO A 183 -14.95 -28.63 -2.78
C PRO A 183 -16.03 -28.96 -1.75
N VAL A 184 -16.92 -27.99 -1.51
CA VAL A 184 -18.10 -28.20 -0.68
C VAL A 184 -18.93 -29.28 -1.38
N LYS A 185 -19.02 -30.47 -0.78
CA LYS A 185 -20.00 -31.47 -1.21
C LYS A 185 -21.38 -30.93 -0.87
N VAL A 186 -22.02 -30.30 -1.86
CA VAL A 186 -23.44 -29.98 -1.77
C VAL A 186 -24.18 -31.30 -1.98
N ASN A 187 -24.56 -31.95 -0.88
CA ASN A 187 -25.50 -33.05 -0.95
C ASN A 187 -26.88 -32.45 -1.22
N CYS A 188 -27.27 -32.35 -2.49
CA CYS A 188 -28.67 -32.19 -2.85
C CYS A 188 -29.40 -33.49 -2.48
N SER A 189 -30.21 -33.46 -1.42
CA SER A 189 -31.23 -34.47 -1.16
C SER A 189 -32.25 -34.40 -2.30
N GLN A 190 -32.32 -35.47 -3.11
CA GLN A 190 -33.41 -35.71 -4.06
C GLN A 190 -34.70 -36.03 -3.32
#